data_AF-A0A380H3Z2-F1
#
_entry.id   AF-A0A380H3Z2-F1
#
_cell.length_a   1.000
_cell.length_b   1.000
_cell.length_c   1.000
_cell.angle_alpha   90.00
_cell.angle_beta   90.00
_cell.angle_gamma   90.00
#
_symmetry.space_group_name_H-M   'P 1'
#
loop_
_entity.id
_entity.type
_entity.pdbx_description
1 polymer ?
#
loop_
_entity_poly.entity_id
_entity_poly.type
_entity_poly.pdbx_seq_one_letter_code
_entity_poly.pdbx_strand_id
1 'polypeptide(L)'
;MSERFIKFNDEQLDAKQVMMLQDLDRLLLKHEQTQVKIQKFPYYNPFSNTLITSWFWSHRPRHVEQAGLKTDVLLATFGYLNMDASIINQVLHH
;
A
#
# COMPACT_ATOMS: atom_id res chain seq x y z
N MET A 1 -41.33 -5.31 -2.64
CA MET A 1 -39.98 -5.51 -3.19
C MET A 1 -39.01 -4.73 -2.31
N SER A 2 -38.22 -5.42 -1.48
CA SER A 2 -37.26 -4.78 -0.58
C SER A 2 -35.95 -4.64 -1.33
N GLU A 3 -35.69 -3.46 -1.91
CA GLU A 3 -34.38 -3.14 -2.46
C GLU A 3 -33.38 -3.01 -1.29
N ARG A 4 -32.73 -4.14 -0.97
CA ARG A 4 -31.53 -4.17 -0.13
C ARG A 4 -30.40 -3.58 -0.96
N PHE A 5 -30.29 -2.26 -0.97
CA PHE A 5 -29.14 -1.58 -1.54
C PHE A 5 -27.90 -1.98 -0.74
N ILE A 6 -26.98 -2.71 -1.37
CA ILE A 6 -25.61 -2.81 -0.90
C ILE A 6 -24.98 -1.45 -1.19
N LYS A 7 -24.92 -0.58 -0.19
CA LYS A 7 -24.04 0.58 -0.23
C LYS A 7 -22.61 0.04 -0.29
N PHE A 8 -22.03 -0.01 -1.49
CA PHE A 8 -20.60 -0.14 -1.66
C PHE A 8 -19.97 1.18 -1.17
N ASN A 9 -19.82 1.25 0.15
CA ASN A 9 -18.92 2.10 0.90
C ASN A 9 -18.34 3.29 0.11
N ASP A 10 -19.02 4.45 0.19
CA ASP A 10 -18.47 5.75 -0.21
C ASP A 10 -17.37 6.21 0.78
N GLU A 11 -16.44 5.31 1.12
CA GLU A 11 -15.27 5.66 1.91
C GLU A 11 -14.31 6.44 1.03
N GLN A 12 -14.40 7.77 1.12
CA GLN A 12 -13.41 8.65 0.53
C GLN A 12 -12.08 8.46 1.26
N LEU A 13 -11.10 7.96 0.52
CA LEU A 13 -9.71 7.95 0.96
C LEU A 13 -9.27 9.38 1.29
N ASP A 14 -8.67 9.58 2.47
CA ASP A 14 -8.11 10.88 2.84
C ASP A 14 -6.93 11.19 1.92
N ALA A 15 -7.14 12.09 0.95
CA ALA A 15 -6.13 12.49 -0.02
C ALA A 15 -4.83 12.98 0.66
N LYS A 16 -4.91 13.63 1.84
CA LYS A 16 -3.71 14.05 2.57
C LYS A 16 -2.92 12.85 3.07
N GLN A 17 -3.60 11.82 3.56
CA GLN A 17 -2.96 10.60 4.03
C GLN A 17 -2.25 9.89 2.88
N VAL A 18 -2.90 9.76 1.72
CA VAL A 18 -2.30 9.16 0.52
C VAL A 18 -1.08 9.95 0.06
N MET A 19 -1.15 11.28 0.02
CA MET A 19 -0.01 12.15 -0.32
C MET A 19 1.17 11.95 0.64
N MET A 20 0.90 11.91 1.96
CA MET A 20 1.95 11.67 2.96
C MET A 20 2.62 10.30 2.79
N LEU A 21 1.84 9.25 2.53
CA LEU A 21 2.37 7.91 2.28
C LEU A 21 3.21 7.86 1.01
N GLN A 22 2.78 8.58 -0.03
CA GLN A 22 3.50 8.69 -1.29
C GLN A 22 4.83 9.43 -1.13
N ASP A 23 4.86 10.52 -0.38
CA ASP A 23 6.11 11.24 -0.09
C ASP A 23 7.08 10.39 0.74
N LEU A 24 6.56 9.62 1.71
CA LEU A 24 7.37 8.67 2.48
C LEU A 24 7.99 7.60 1.58
N ASP A 25 7.19 6.99 0.70
CA ASP A 25 7.66 5.93 -0.18
C ASP A 25 8.72 6.43 -1.18
N ARG A 26 8.50 7.62 -1.77
CA ARG A 26 9.48 8.29 -2.65
C ARG A 26 10.82 8.52 -1.96
N LEU A 27 10.80 8.92 -0.69
CA LEU A 27 12.02 9.13 0.10
C LEU A 27 12.76 7.80 0.34
N LEU A 28 12.02 6.73 0.63
CA LEU A 28 12.61 5.42 0.95
C LEU A 28 13.14 4.71 -0.30
N LEU A 29 12.38 4.69 -1.39
CA LEU A 29 12.77 4.08 -2.67
C LEU A 29 13.71 4.96 -3.50
N LYS A 30 13.87 6.24 -3.13
CA LYS A 30 14.62 7.25 -3.90
C LYS A 30 14.10 7.38 -5.34
N HIS A 31 12.79 7.28 -5.52
CA HIS A 31 12.15 7.32 -6.83
C HIS A 31 10.96 8.30 -6.83
N GLU A 32 11.10 9.44 -7.52
CA GLU A 32 10.15 10.56 -7.44
C GLU A 32 8.77 10.26 -8.04
N GLN A 33 8.72 9.37 -9.02
CA GLN A 33 7.46 9.02 -9.70
C GLN A 33 6.66 7.92 -8.99
N THR A 34 7.09 7.45 -7.82
CA THR A 34 6.39 6.36 -7.14
C THR A 34 4.99 6.78 -6.71
N GLN A 35 4.03 5.88 -6.90
CA GLN A 35 2.62 6.08 -6.56
C GLN A 35 2.19 5.15 -5.44
N VAL A 36 1.31 5.63 -4.57
CA VAL A 36 0.68 4.81 -3.53
C VAL A 36 -0.76 4.52 -3.90
N LYS A 37 -1.15 3.25 -3.80
CA LYS A 37 -2.53 2.79 -3.94
C LYS A 37 -2.97 2.05 -2.70
N ILE A 38 -4.28 1.97 -2.49
CA ILE A 38 -4.87 1.20 -1.39
C ILE A 38 -5.59 0.01 -1.99
N GLN A 39 -5.21 -1.19 -1.56
CA GLN A 39 -5.84 -2.45 -1.97
C GLN A 39 -5.91 -3.41 -0.78
N LYS A 40 -6.30 -4.66 -1.01
CA LYS A 40 -6.50 -5.64 0.07
C LYS A 40 -5.19 -6.07 0.76
N PHE A 41 -4.11 -6.20 0.02
CA PHE A 41 -2.84 -6.74 0.52
C PHE A 41 -1.68 -5.77 0.21
N PRO A 42 -0.76 -5.55 1.15
CA PRO A 42 0.32 -4.61 0.96
C PRO A 42 1.47 -5.26 0.20
N TYR A 43 1.99 -4.58 -0.82
CA TYR A 43 3.21 -4.98 -1.54
C TYR A 43 3.72 -3.83 -2.40
N TYR A 44 4.99 -3.90 -2.80
CA TYR A 44 5.56 -2.99 -3.79
C TYR A 44 5.66 -3.67 -5.16
N ASN A 45 5.17 -3.01 -6.21
CA ASN A 45 5.34 -3.46 -7.59
C ASN A 45 6.44 -2.65 -8.28
N PRO A 46 7.62 -3.23 -8.54
CA PRO A 46 8.71 -2.52 -9.21
C PRO A 46 8.46 -2.22 -10.69
N PHE A 47 7.65 -3.03 -11.38
CA PHE A 47 7.37 -2.82 -12.81
C PHE A 47 6.51 -1.57 -13.05
N SER A 48 5.50 -1.36 -12.19
CA SER A 48 4.64 -0.17 -12.27
C SER A 48 5.07 0.94 -11.31
N ASN A 49 6.18 0.75 -10.58
CA ASN A 49 6.65 1.64 -9.53
C ASN A 49 5.50 2.13 -8.62
N THR A 50 4.73 1.16 -8.12
CA THR A 50 3.52 1.41 -7.33
C THR A 50 3.60 0.65 -6.03
N LEU A 51 3.54 1.35 -4.91
CA LEU A 51 3.38 0.75 -3.60
C LEU A 51 1.90 0.63 -3.26
N ILE A 52 1.52 -0.54 -2.77
CA ILE A 52 0.17 -0.85 -2.36
C ILE A 52 0.15 -0.99 -0.85
N THR A 53 -0.74 -0.23 -0.22
CA THR A 53 -1.04 -0.28 1.21
C THR A 53 -2.39 -0.95 1.45
N SER A 54 -2.61 -1.46 2.65
CA SER A 54 -3.78 -2.28 2.94
C SER A 54 -5.00 -1.45 3.35
N TRP A 55 -6.17 -1.82 2.82
CA TRP A 55 -7.45 -1.20 3.19
C TRP A 55 -7.94 -1.58 4.59
N PHE A 56 -7.45 -2.68 5.18
CA PHE A 56 -8.02 -3.22 6.43
C PHE A 56 -7.80 -2.31 7.66
N TRP A 57 -6.97 -1.29 7.54
CA TRP A 57 -6.73 -0.30 8.57
C TRP A 57 -7.89 0.71 8.72
N SER A 58 -8.80 0.79 7.74
CA SER A 58 -10.00 1.64 7.81
C SER A 58 -10.86 1.34 9.04
N HIS A 59 -11.58 2.36 9.52
CA HIS A 59 -12.45 2.31 10.71
C HIS A 59 -11.76 2.00 12.04
N ARG A 60 -10.43 2.12 12.10
CA ARG A 60 -9.69 2.05 13.36
C ARG A 60 -9.53 3.46 13.93
N PRO A 61 -9.18 3.59 15.23
CA PRO A 61 -8.75 4.88 15.75
C PRO A 61 -7.66 5.47 14.86
N ARG A 62 -7.74 6.78 14.53
CA ARG A 62 -6.86 7.44 13.53
C ARG A 62 -5.37 7.14 13.71
N HIS A 63 -4.90 7.07 14.94
CA HIS A 63 -3.50 6.77 15.24
C HIS A 63 -3.10 5.34 14.84
N VAL A 64 -3.99 4.37 15.03
CA VAL A 64 -3.78 2.96 14.64
C VAL A 64 -3.77 2.84 13.13
N GLU A 65 -4.72 3.49 12.45
CA GLU A 65 -4.81 3.47 11.00
C GLU A 65 -3.55 4.09 10.35
N GLN A 66 -3.14 5.28 10.82
CA GLN A 66 -1.93 5.93 10.35
C GLN A 66 -0.66 5.09 10.62
N ALA A 67 -0.57 4.45 11.79
CA ALA A 67 0.56 3.59 12.11
C ALA A 67 0.58 2.34 11.21
N GLY A 68 -0.58 1.72 10.97
CA GLY A 68 -0.73 0.56 10.09
C GLY A 68 -0.33 0.86 8.65
N LEU A 69 -0.85 1.94 8.07
CA LEU A 69 -0.51 2.34 6.71
C LEU A 69 0.98 2.71 6.55
N LYS A 70 1.58 3.39 7.53
CA LYS A 70 3.02 3.66 7.54
C LYS A 70 3.84 2.37 7.63
N THR A 71 3.38 1.42 8.44
CA THR A 71 4.03 0.11 8.58
C THR A 71 3.99 -0.65 7.26
N ASP A 72 2.86 -0.62 6.54
CA ASP A 72 2.75 -1.23 5.21
C ASP A 72 3.77 -0.64 4.22
N VAL A 73 3.87 0.70 4.16
CA VAL A 73 4.88 1.38 3.34
C VAL A 73 6.29 0.93 3.72
N LEU A 74 6.63 1.03 5.00
CA LEU A 74 7.96 0.69 5.50
C LEU A 74 8.35 -0.76 5.20
N LEU A 75 7.45 -1.72 5.48
CA LEU A 75 7.73 -3.14 5.28
C LEU A 75 7.78 -3.50 3.79
N ALA A 76 6.89 -2.94 2.96
CA ALA A 76 6.91 -3.20 1.52
C ALA A 76 8.20 -2.65 0.87
N THR A 77 8.58 -1.41 1.20
CA THR A 77 9.82 -0.81 0.70
C THR A 77 11.04 -1.54 1.23
N PHE A 78 11.12 -1.81 2.54
CA PHE A 78 12.25 -2.52 3.14
C PHE A 78 12.38 -3.95 2.60
N GLY A 79 11.26 -4.66 2.47
CA GLY A 79 11.20 -6.01 1.91
C GLY A 79 11.74 -6.04 0.48
N TYR A 80 11.35 -5.07 -0.35
CA TYR A 80 11.87 -4.95 -1.71
C TYR A 80 13.38 -4.64 -1.74
N LEU A 81 13.85 -3.68 -0.94
CA LEU A 81 15.27 -3.27 -0.93
C LEU A 81 16.22 -4.38 -0.46
N ASN A 82 15.75 -5.29 0.40
CA ASN A 82 16.54 -6.40 0.93
C ASN A 82 16.24 -7.74 0.22
N MET A 83 15.45 -7.72 -0.85
CA MET A 83 15.08 -8.94 -1.56
C MET A 83 16.22 -9.42 -2.44
N ASP A 84 16.55 -10.71 -2.37
CA ASP A 84 17.50 -11.32 -3.28
C ASP A 84 16.80 -11.72 -4.59
N ALA A 85 17.20 -11.09 -5.70
CA ALA A 85 16.63 -11.34 -7.02
C ALA A 85 16.77 -12.81 -7.47
N SER A 86 17.82 -13.51 -7.03
CA SER A 86 18.01 -14.93 -7.37
C SER A 86 16.89 -15.81 -6.78
N ILE A 87 16.51 -15.54 -5.54
CA ILE A 87 15.43 -16.26 -4.84
C ILE A 87 14.07 -15.95 -5.48
N ILE A 88 13.82 -14.69 -5.86
CA ILE A 88 12.58 -14.32 -6.56
C ILE A 88 12.45 -15.10 -7.86
N ASN A 89 13.50 -15.10 -8.68
CA ASN A 89 13.50 -15.79 -9.97
C ASN A 89 13.33 -17.30 -9.78
N GLN A 90 13.93 -17.88 -8.74
CA GLN A 90 13.71 -19.28 -8.39
C GLN A 90 12.23 -19.57 -8.07
N VAL A 91 11.58 -18.73 -7.24
CA VAL A 91 10.17 -18.93 -6.84
C VAL A 91 9.21 -18.73 -8.01
N LEU A 92 9.46 -17.78 -8.91
CA LEU A 92 8.57 -17.47 -10.04
C LEU A 92 8.67 -18.47 -11.20
N HIS A 93 9.80 -19.16 -11.35
CA HIS A 93 10.07 -20.08 -12.45
C HIS A 93 10.08 -21.57 -12.04
N HIS A 94 9.69 -21.87 -10.80
CA HIS A 94 9.31 -23.22 -10.35
C HIS A 94 7.79 -23.41 -10.43
#